data_AF-A0AAV0T137-F1
#
_entry.id   AF-A0AAV0T137-F1
#
_cell.length_a   1.000
_cell.length_b   1.000
_cell.length_c   1.000
_cell.angle_alpha   90.00
_cell.angle_beta   90.00
_cell.angle_gamma   90.00
#
_symmetry.space_group_name_H-M   'P 1'
#
loop_
_entity.id
_entity.type
_entity.pdbx_description
1 polymer ?
#
loop_
_entity_poly.entity_id
_entity_poly.type
_entity_poly.pdbx_seq_one_letter_code
_entity_poly.pdbx_strand_id
1 'polypeptide(L)'
;MRAATQYWQGMASKAIALDEGEGYGEEIARLVAADAECNEAFKVVTQIKLPSSLYQLAQALQRRVQKHLDVAKYNNASVYLENVPKFSELIAVEKAAMVRPFTLHELQQELIDVDLFKQFVPLIRAGDVKQEIK
;
A
#
# COMPACT_ATOMS: atom_id res chain seq x y z
N MET A 1 6.92 -3.70 3.16
CA MET A 1 5.58 -3.97 2.59
C MET A 1 5.27 -5.45 2.44
N ARG A 2 6.25 -6.33 2.13
CA ARG A 2 6.05 -7.79 1.98
C ARG A 2 5.32 -8.45 3.16
N ALA A 3 5.74 -8.18 4.39
CA ALA A 3 5.07 -8.72 5.59
C ALA A 3 3.58 -8.37 5.66
N ALA A 4 3.23 -7.10 5.41
CA ALA A 4 1.84 -6.65 5.43
C ALA A 4 1.02 -7.30 4.32
N THR A 5 1.58 -7.44 3.11
CA THR A 5 0.93 -8.15 2.00
C THR A 5 0.60 -9.59 2.37
N GLN A 6 1.57 -10.34 2.93
CA GLN A 6 1.33 -11.73 3.32
C GLN A 6 0.35 -11.86 4.48
N TYR A 7 0.41 -10.95 5.46
CA TYR A 7 -0.56 -10.91 6.54
C TYR A 7 -1.99 -10.74 6.00
N TRP A 8 -2.24 -9.72 5.18
CA TRP A 8 -3.59 -9.45 4.66
C TRP A 8 -4.08 -10.54 3.72
N GLN A 9 -3.20 -11.11 2.89
CA GLN A 9 -3.56 -12.24 2.05
C GLN A 9 -3.87 -13.49 2.89
N GLY A 10 -3.14 -13.75 3.98
CA GLY A 10 -3.45 -14.83 4.92
C GLY A 10 -4.81 -14.64 5.59
N MET A 11 -5.16 -13.42 5.98
CA MET A 11 -6.49 -13.10 6.51
C MET A 11 -7.60 -13.30 5.47
N ALA A 12 -7.34 -12.95 4.21
CA ALA A 12 -8.28 -13.21 3.12
C ALA A 12 -8.44 -14.72 2.87
N SER A 13 -7.34 -15.47 2.89
CA SER A 13 -7.34 -16.95 2.74
C SER A 13 -8.15 -17.62 3.84
N LYS A 14 -8.02 -17.14 5.09
CA LYS A 14 -8.86 -17.58 6.21
C LYS A 14 -10.34 -17.32 5.95
N ALA A 15 -10.69 -16.13 5.46
CA ALA A 15 -12.08 -15.79 5.22
C ALA A 15 -12.71 -16.70 4.16
N ILE A 16 -11.96 -17.04 3.12
CA ILE A 16 -12.36 -18.02 2.10
C ILE A 16 -12.50 -19.41 2.74
N ALA A 17 -11.52 -19.86 3.52
CA ALA A 17 -11.56 -21.16 4.17
C ALA A 17 -12.72 -21.32 5.17
N LEU A 18 -13.15 -20.23 5.81
CA LEU A 18 -14.34 -20.22 6.67
C LEU A 18 -15.64 -20.42 5.89
N ASP A 19 -15.69 -19.99 4.63
CA ASP A 19 -16.85 -20.15 3.74
C ASP A 19 -16.86 -21.55 3.08
N GLU A 20 -15.70 -21.99 2.59
CA GLU A 20 -15.54 -23.25 1.87
C GLU A 20 -15.42 -24.46 2.82
N GLY A 21 -14.99 -24.24 4.06
CA GLY A 21 -14.75 -25.29 5.05
C GLY A 21 -13.40 -26.00 4.89
N GLU A 22 -12.55 -25.57 3.95
CA GLU A 22 -11.22 -26.10 3.68
C GLU A 22 -10.23 -24.98 3.29
N GLY A 23 -8.92 -25.24 3.35
CA GLY A 23 -7.88 -24.30 2.92
C GLY A 23 -7.26 -23.45 4.06
N TYR A 24 -7.50 -23.83 5.32
CA TYR A 24 -6.89 -23.20 6.50
C TYR A 24 -5.35 -23.29 6.52
N GLY A 25 -4.76 -24.26 5.82
CA GLY A 25 -3.31 -24.39 5.68
C GLY A 25 -2.64 -23.17 5.04
N GLU A 26 -3.30 -22.50 4.09
CA GLU A 26 -2.74 -21.34 3.38
C GLU A 26 -2.57 -20.13 4.33
N GLU A 27 -3.52 -19.89 5.24
CA GLU A 27 -3.40 -18.83 6.27
C GLU A 27 -2.10 -19.00 7.05
N ILE A 28 -1.81 -20.22 7.51
CA ILE A 28 -0.62 -20.52 8.32
C ILE A 28 0.65 -20.26 7.52
N ALA A 29 0.74 -20.77 6.29
CA ALA A 29 1.91 -20.60 5.44
C ALA A 29 2.21 -19.11 5.16
N ARG A 30 1.17 -18.31 4.90
CA ARG A 30 1.32 -16.86 4.68
C ARG A 30 1.69 -16.10 5.96
N LEU A 31 1.12 -16.46 7.11
CA LEU A 31 1.46 -15.85 8.39
C LEU A 31 2.90 -16.16 8.83
N VAL A 32 3.41 -17.37 8.57
CA VAL A 32 4.82 -17.71 8.79
C VAL A 32 5.74 -16.83 7.93
N ALA A 33 5.42 -16.66 6.66
CA ALA A 33 6.19 -15.77 5.77
C ALA A 33 6.12 -14.30 6.24
N ALA A 34 4.97 -13.85 6.73
CA ALA A 34 4.81 -12.50 7.26
C ALA A 34 5.68 -12.24 8.50
N ASP A 35 5.78 -13.21 9.42
CA ASP A 35 6.64 -13.09 10.61
C ASP A 35 8.14 -13.07 10.22
N ALA A 36 8.56 -13.93 9.29
CA ALA A 36 9.92 -13.93 8.77
C ALA A 36 10.31 -12.57 8.13
N GLU A 37 9.42 -11.99 7.33
CA GLU A 37 9.62 -10.67 6.72
C GLU A 37 9.63 -9.53 7.76
N CYS A 38 8.90 -9.65 8.88
CA CYS A 38 9.02 -8.71 10.01
C CYS A 38 10.41 -8.79 10.66
N ASN A 39 10.93 -10.00 10.85
CA ASN A 39 12.27 -10.22 11.39
C ASN A 39 13.37 -9.61 10.50
N GLU A 40 13.25 -9.77 9.18
CA GLU A 40 14.14 -9.10 8.23
C GLU A 40 14.01 -7.57 8.30
N ALA A 41 12.79 -7.03 8.45
CA ALA A 41 12.59 -5.60 8.62
C ALA A 41 13.32 -5.05 9.87
N PHE A 42 13.33 -5.79 10.99
CA PHE A 42 14.10 -5.37 12.18
C PHE A 42 15.60 -5.35 11.94
N LYS A 43 16.14 -6.35 11.22
CA LYS A 43 17.56 -6.38 10.85
C LYS A 43 17.92 -5.15 10.02
N VAL A 44 17.11 -4.81 9.02
CA VAL A 44 17.33 -3.62 8.17
C VAL A 44 17.29 -2.33 8.99
N VAL A 45 16.28 -2.18 9.85
CA VAL A 45 16.11 -0.97 10.68
C VAL A 45 17.29 -0.78 11.63
N THR A 46 17.77 -1.87 12.25
CA THR A 46 18.89 -1.83 13.19
C THR A 46 20.23 -1.62 12.48
N GLN A 47 20.48 -2.27 11.35
CA GLN A 47 21.72 -2.15 10.59
C GLN A 47 21.90 -0.75 9.98
N ILE A 48 20.82 -0.18 9.43
CA ILE A 48 20.85 1.12 8.74
C ILE A 48 20.60 2.28 9.72
N LYS A 49 20.37 1.99 11.01
CA LYS A 49 20.05 2.99 12.05
C LYS A 49 18.88 3.88 11.66
N LEU A 50 17.83 3.27 11.10
CA LEU A 50 16.61 3.97 10.74
C LEU A 50 15.86 4.47 11.99
N PRO A 51 14.96 5.46 11.84
CA PRO A 51 14.18 5.98 12.96
C PRO A 51 13.45 4.89 13.75
N SER A 52 13.44 5.03 15.08
CA SER A 52 12.82 4.07 16.00
C SER A 52 11.31 3.89 15.77
N SER A 53 10.64 4.88 15.19
CA SER A 53 9.24 4.78 14.77
C SER A 53 9.01 3.65 13.76
N LEU A 54 9.95 3.40 12.84
CA LEU A 54 9.85 2.31 11.87
C LEU A 54 10.01 0.93 12.55
N TYR A 55 10.87 0.84 13.56
CA TYR A 55 10.98 -0.36 14.39
C TYR A 55 9.67 -0.66 15.12
N GLN A 56 9.08 0.36 15.76
CA GLN A 56 7.82 0.23 16.48
C GLN A 56 6.66 -0.19 15.57
N LEU A 57 6.60 0.34 14.34
CA LEU A 57 5.61 -0.07 13.34
C LEU A 57 5.76 -1.54 12.93
N ALA A 58 6.97 -1.99 12.63
CA ALA A 58 7.23 -3.40 12.32
C ALA A 58 6.91 -4.31 13.51
N GLN A 59 7.20 -3.88 14.73
CA GLN A 59 6.91 -4.63 15.95
C GLN A 59 5.41 -4.74 16.22
N ALA A 60 4.65 -3.67 15.98
CA ALA A 60 3.21 -3.68 16.10
C ALA A 60 2.56 -4.68 15.11
N LEU A 61 3.06 -4.73 13.87
CA LEU A 61 2.61 -5.72 12.89
C LEU A 61 2.97 -7.15 13.33
N GLN A 62 4.21 -7.39 13.76
CA GLN A 62 4.66 -8.72 14.17
C GLN A 62 3.80 -9.29 15.31
N ARG A 63 3.49 -8.49 16.34
CA ARG A 63 2.62 -8.94 17.44
C ARG A 63 1.26 -9.41 16.95
N ARG A 64 0.68 -8.76 15.93
CA ARG A 64 -0.59 -9.19 15.33
C ARG A 64 -0.43 -10.48 14.53
N VAL A 65 0.63 -10.59 13.74
CA VAL A 65 0.96 -11.80 12.97
C VAL A 65 1.10 -13.00 13.89
N GLN A 66 1.91 -12.89 14.96
CA GLN A 66 2.14 -13.98 15.91
C GLN A 66 0.86 -14.42 16.61
N LYS A 67 0.07 -13.45 17.11
CA LYS A 67 -1.22 -13.76 17.74
C LYS A 67 -2.13 -14.57 16.81
N HIS A 68 -2.22 -14.19 15.53
CA HIS A 68 -3.08 -14.89 14.58
C HIS A 68 -2.48 -16.24 14.17
N LEU A 69 -1.16 -16.31 14.03
CA LEU A 69 -0.45 -17.53 13.69
C LEU A 69 -0.62 -18.61 14.77
N ASP A 70 -0.53 -18.25 16.04
CA ASP A 70 -0.70 -19.17 17.15
C ASP A 70 -2.12 -19.75 17.18
N VAL A 71 -3.12 -18.90 16.96
CA VAL A 71 -4.53 -19.33 16.86
C VAL A 71 -4.74 -20.24 15.64
N ALA A 72 -4.20 -19.87 14.47
CA ALA A 72 -4.34 -20.66 13.25
C ALA A 72 -3.68 -22.04 13.41
N LYS A 73 -2.46 -22.10 13.96
CA LYS A 73 -1.77 -23.36 14.27
C LYS A 73 -2.52 -24.23 15.26
N TYR A 74 -3.05 -23.63 16.33
CA TYR A 74 -3.83 -24.35 17.33
C TYR A 74 -5.10 -24.96 16.72
N ASN A 75 -5.85 -24.17 15.95
CA ASN A 75 -7.08 -24.62 15.30
C ASN A 75 -6.79 -25.69 14.25
N ASN A 76 -5.74 -25.53 13.45
CA ASN A 76 -5.37 -26.55 12.48
C ASN A 76 -4.91 -27.85 13.15
N ALA A 77 -4.15 -27.78 14.25
CA ALA A 77 -3.72 -28.97 14.98
C ALA A 77 -4.87 -29.69 15.72
N SER A 78 -5.95 -28.98 16.07
CA SER A 78 -7.02 -29.53 16.92
C SER A 78 -8.32 -29.83 16.17
N VAL A 79 -8.61 -29.10 15.09
CA VAL A 79 -9.91 -29.09 14.41
C VAL A 79 -9.75 -29.45 12.93
N TYR A 80 -9.00 -28.67 12.16
CA TYR A 80 -9.00 -28.78 10.70
C TYR A 80 -8.07 -29.88 10.18
N LEU A 81 -6.95 -30.12 10.86
CA LEU A 81 -5.97 -31.16 10.57
C LEU A 81 -5.45 -31.12 9.12
N GLU A 82 -5.39 -29.93 8.52
CA GLU A 82 -4.95 -29.77 7.14
C GLU A 82 -3.43 -29.77 7.04
N ASN A 83 -2.94 -30.19 5.87
CA ASN A 83 -1.54 -30.03 5.52
C ASN A 83 -1.24 -28.54 5.26
N VAL A 84 -0.14 -28.06 5.83
CA VAL A 84 0.32 -26.69 5.59
C VAL A 84 1.19 -26.67 4.33
N PRO A 85 0.78 -26.01 3.23
CA PRO A 85 1.55 -25.96 2.00
C PRO A 85 2.87 -25.20 2.20
N LYS A 86 3.86 -25.46 1.34
CA LYS A 86 5.07 -24.64 1.34
C LYS A 86 4.76 -23.28 0.76
N PHE A 87 5.41 -22.24 1.26
CA PHE A 87 5.20 -20.88 0.76
C PHE A 87 5.46 -20.74 -0.75
N SER A 88 6.40 -21.52 -1.30
CA SER A 88 6.70 -21.54 -2.74
C SER A 88 5.60 -22.12 -3.62
N GLU A 89 4.68 -22.88 -3.03
CA GLU A 89 3.55 -23.51 -3.73
C GLU A 89 2.34 -22.55 -3.78
N LEU A 90 2.37 -21.47 -3.00
CA LEU A 90 1.30 -20.49 -2.94
C LEU A 90 1.32 -19.54 -4.15
N ILE A 91 0.14 -19.15 -4.60
CA ILE A 91 -0.01 -18.14 -5.64
C ILE A 91 0.57 -16.81 -5.15
N ALA A 92 1.43 -16.23 -5.98
CA ALA A 92 2.05 -14.93 -5.71
C ALA A 92 1.00 -13.81 -5.76
N VAL A 93 1.09 -12.87 -4.83
CA VAL A 93 0.18 -11.71 -4.79
C VAL A 93 0.61 -10.69 -5.84
N GLU A 94 -0.26 -10.41 -6.80
CA GLU A 94 -0.02 -9.42 -7.84
C GLU A 94 0.02 -8.00 -7.28
N LYS A 95 0.81 -7.13 -7.92
CA LYS A 95 0.93 -5.73 -7.53
C LYS A 95 -0.14 -4.91 -8.23
N ALA A 96 -0.98 -4.21 -7.46
CA ALA A 96 -1.93 -3.24 -8.00
C ALA A 96 -1.37 -1.81 -7.89
N ALA A 97 -1.23 -1.12 -9.02
CA ALA A 97 -0.85 0.29 -9.05
C ALA A 97 -2.11 1.18 -8.99
N MET A 98 -2.46 1.62 -7.78
CA MET A 98 -3.67 2.42 -7.51
C MET A 98 -3.44 3.93 -7.57
N VAL A 99 -2.20 4.38 -7.80
CA VAL A 99 -1.84 5.79 -7.83
C VAL A 99 -1.21 6.10 -9.17
N ARG A 100 -1.70 7.15 -9.83
CA ARG A 100 -1.03 7.79 -10.96
C ARG A 100 -0.44 9.12 -10.53
N PRO A 101 0.70 9.56 -11.10
CA PRO A 101 1.18 10.90 -10.87
C PRO A 101 0.15 11.92 -11.38
N PHE A 102 -0.03 12.98 -10.61
CA PHE A 102 -0.83 14.12 -11.01
C PHE A 102 0.01 15.04 -11.90
N THR A 103 -0.59 15.57 -12.97
CA THR A 103 0.12 16.45 -13.89
C THR A 103 -0.03 17.92 -13.50
N LEU A 104 0.96 18.75 -13.84
CA LEU A 104 0.89 20.20 -13.59
C LEU A 104 -0.29 20.86 -14.32
N HIS A 105 -0.70 20.32 -15.47
CA HIS A 105 -1.85 20.82 -16.23
C HIS A 105 -3.16 20.60 -15.48
N GLU A 106 -3.35 19.43 -14.85
CA GLU A 106 -4.51 19.16 -14.01
C GLU A 106 -4.54 20.09 -12.78
N LEU A 107 -3.37 20.43 -12.21
CA LEU A 107 -3.27 21.41 -11.10
C LEU A 107 -3.66 22.82 -11.58
N GLN A 108 -3.19 23.23 -12.75
CA GLN A 108 -3.49 24.55 -13.31
C GLN A 108 -4.99 24.72 -13.60
N GLN A 109 -5.68 23.67 -14.07
CA GLN A 109 -7.12 23.74 -14.31
C GLN A 109 -7.94 23.88 -13.02
N GLU A 110 -7.48 23.33 -11.89
CA GLU A 110 -8.18 23.48 -10.59
C GLU A 110 -7.88 24.83 -9.91
N LEU A 111 -6.72 25.45 -10.16
CA LEU A 111 -6.32 26.70 -9.51
C LEU A 111 -6.65 27.98 -10.30
N ILE A 112 -6.84 27.90 -11.62
CA ILE A 112 -7.00 29.09 -12.48
C ILE A 112 -8.48 29.27 -12.85
N ASP A 113 -9.29 29.78 -11.92
CA ASP A 113 -10.68 30.18 -12.24
C ASP A 113 -10.84 31.70 -12.40
N VAL A 114 -9.83 32.50 -12.01
CA VAL A 114 -9.84 33.96 -12.23
C VAL A 114 -8.46 34.45 -12.67
N ASP A 115 -8.33 34.78 -13.95
CA ASP A 115 -7.20 35.55 -14.47
C ASP A 115 -7.32 37.01 -13.99
N LEU A 116 -6.69 37.30 -12.85
CA LEU A 116 -6.65 38.62 -12.21
C LEU A 116 -6.01 39.70 -13.09
N PHE A 117 -5.27 39.30 -14.13
CA PHE A 117 -4.57 40.23 -15.03
C PHE A 117 -5.43 40.66 -16.22
N LYS A 118 -6.61 40.06 -16.45
CA LYS A 118 -7.57 40.53 -17.48
C LYS A 118 -8.00 41.99 -17.30
N GLN A 119 -8.02 42.50 -16.08
CA GLN A 119 -8.34 43.91 -15.80
C GLN A 119 -7.21 44.88 -16.14
N PHE A 120 -5.97 44.38 -16.24
CA PHE A 120 -4.79 45.22 -16.46
C PHE A 120 -4.33 45.25 -17.92
N VAL A 121 -5.00 44.54 -18.82
CA VAL A 121 -4.72 44.65 -20.26
C VAL A 121 -5.38 45.94 -20.78
N PRO A 122 -4.61 46.97 -21.18
CA PRO A 122 -5.20 48.15 -21.79
C PRO A 122 -5.82 47.71 -23.11
N LEU A 123 -7.11 48.01 -23.30
CA LEU A 123 -7.76 47.98 -24.62
C LEU A 123 -7.14 49.08 -25.48
N ILE A 124 -5.92 48.88 -25.97
CA ILE A 124 -5.41 49.65 -27.09
C ILE A 124 -6.27 49.22 -28.27
N ARG A 125 -7.32 49.99 -28.56
CA ARG A 125 -8.05 49.86 -29.81
C ARG A 125 -7.01 49.98 -30.92
N ALA A 126 -6.88 48.96 -31.74
CA ALA A 126 -6.00 48.92 -32.92
C ALA A 126 -6.36 49.99 -34.00
N GLY A 127 -7.13 51.02 -33.64
CA GLY A 127 -7.53 52.14 -34.49
C GLY A 127 -6.78 53.45 -34.23
N ASP A 128 -6.10 53.64 -33.08
CA ASP A 128 -5.57 54.96 -32.70
C ASP A 128 -4.07 55.17 -33.06
N VAL A 129 -3.44 54.23 -33.78
CA VAL A 129 -2.04 54.36 -34.25
C VAL A 129 -1.97 54.65 -35.75
N LYS A 130 -2.84 55.55 -36.25
CA LYS A 130 -2.65 56.14 -37.58
C LYS A 130 -2.28 57.62 -37.45
N GLN A 131 -0.98 57.85 -37.60
CA GLN A 131 -0.36 58.97 -38.31
C GLN A 131 -0.71 60.38 -37.85
N GLU A 132 0.16 60.95 -37.01
CA GLU A 132 0.60 62.35 -37.21
C GLU A 132 2.12 62.42 -37.03
N ILE A 133 2.84 62.20 -38.13
CA ILE A 133 4.15 62.80 -38.35
C ILE A 133 3.94 63.79 -39.51
N LYS A 134 3.95 65.08 -39.19
CA LYS A 134 4.16 66.18 -40.12
C LYS A 134 5.13 67.16 -39.49
#